data_AF-A0AAV2I783-F1
#
_entry.id   AF-A0AAV2I783-F1
#
_cell.length_a   1.000
_cell.length_b   1.000
_cell.length_c   1.000
_cell.angle_alpha   90.00
_cell.angle_beta   90.00
_cell.angle_gamma   90.00
#
_symmetry.space_group_name_H-M   'P 1'
#
loop_
_entity.id
_entity.type
_entity.pdbx_description
1 polymer ?
#
loop_
_entity_poly.entity_id
_entity_poly.type
_entity_poly.pdbx_seq_one_letter_code
_entity_poly.pdbx_strand_id
1 'polypeptide(L)'
;TSDNCSQDVDECYWDLYTCPGYSRCRNTPGDYDCDCDKSYGLENDDHRTCKRPECNQTLTNSSGIISSPYYPRTYYYQANCTWLISVEEGNVISLRFDEFNTGPFLYDYVMFYNGRNTLAKIIGRYSGTLEAVPHIIRSDGNTMFINFISDALKYSNELGFNATYFSHSCRDSMFGDTCSEYCHCNSKNTQYCDNIKGECVCKLGWKGNTCFDDVNECLGTNNALCPMNSDCHNTDGGYECRC
;
A
#
# COMPACT_ATOMS: atom_id res chain seq x y z
N THR A 1 48.25 30.44 21.52
CA THR A 1 49.04 31.28 20.59
C THR A 1 50.13 30.44 19.98
N SER A 2 49.95 30.06 18.72
CA SER A 2 50.93 29.40 17.86
C SER A 2 50.96 30.20 16.55
N ASP A 3 52.17 30.53 16.08
CA ASP A 3 52.45 31.53 15.04
C ASP A 3 52.17 31.06 13.59
N ASN A 4 51.13 30.26 13.37
CA ASN A 4 50.72 29.92 12.00
C ASN A 4 49.20 29.72 11.86
N CYS A 5 48.46 30.83 11.78
CA CYS A 5 47.00 30.85 11.57
C CYS A 5 46.56 30.42 10.15
N SER A 6 47.45 29.81 9.36
CA SER A 6 47.17 29.31 8.01
C SER A 6 46.96 27.80 7.95
N GLN A 7 47.21 27.10 9.06
CA GLN A 7 46.96 25.66 9.18
C GLN A 7 45.69 25.44 9.99
N ASP A 8 44.76 24.75 9.36
CA ASP A 8 43.56 24.22 9.98
C ASP A 8 43.94 23.20 11.06
N VAL A 9 43.24 23.24 12.19
CA VAL A 9 43.41 22.25 13.26
C VAL A 9 42.48 21.10 12.93
N ASP A 10 42.96 19.86 12.91
CA ASP A 10 42.06 18.71 12.70
C ASP A 10 41.33 18.37 14.02
N GLU A 11 40.15 18.93 14.25
CA GLU A 11 39.39 18.68 15.48
C GLU A 11 39.04 17.20 15.69
N CYS A 12 38.92 16.42 14.61
CA CYS A 12 38.57 15.00 14.64
C CYS A 12 39.74 14.11 15.07
N TYR A 13 40.98 14.49 14.73
CA TYR A 13 42.17 13.71 15.07
C TYR A 13 42.59 13.84 16.53
N TRP A 14 42.29 14.98 17.16
CA TRP A 14 42.76 15.29 18.51
C TRP A 14 41.74 14.99 19.62
N ASP A 15 40.58 14.39 19.27
CA ASP A 15 39.43 14.19 20.17
C ASP A 15 39.02 15.47 20.92
N LEU A 16 39.28 16.65 20.34
CA LEU A 16 38.97 17.95 20.96
C LEU A 16 37.46 18.19 20.99
N TYR A 17 36.72 17.58 20.05
CA TYR A 17 35.27 17.63 19.98
C TYR A 17 34.67 16.25 19.67
N THR A 18 33.58 15.91 20.35
CA THR A 18 32.90 14.63 20.21
C THR A 18 31.59 14.78 19.44
N CYS A 19 31.49 14.06 18.32
CA CYS A 19 30.23 13.92 17.61
C CYS A 19 29.25 13.03 18.40
N PRO A 20 27.93 13.25 18.27
CA PRO A 20 26.92 12.44 18.95
C PRO A 20 26.98 10.97 18.50
N GLY A 21 26.38 10.08 19.28
CA GLY A 21 26.26 8.67 18.92
C GLY A 21 25.66 8.50 17.52
N TYR A 22 26.19 7.53 16.75
CA TYR A 22 25.79 7.23 15.37
C TYR A 22 26.14 8.33 14.34
N SER A 23 27.25 9.03 14.56
CA SER A 23 27.81 9.96 13.59
C SER A 23 29.34 9.88 13.56
N ARG A 24 29.94 10.41 12.50
CA ARG A 24 31.38 10.44 12.27
C ARG A 24 31.84 11.88 12.12
N CYS A 25 32.92 12.22 12.81
CA CYS A 25 33.53 13.54 12.68
C CYS A 25 34.13 13.71 11.28
N ARG A 26 33.90 14.89 10.71
CA ARG A 26 34.45 15.34 9.43
C ARG A 26 35.11 16.70 9.64
N ASN A 27 36.42 16.76 9.43
CA ASN A 27 37.19 17.99 9.59
C ASN A 27 36.86 19.01 8.49
N THR A 28 36.73 20.28 8.83
CA THR A 28 36.49 21.38 7.87
C THR A 28 37.40 22.58 8.15
N PRO A 29 37.73 23.42 7.15
CA PRO A 29 38.61 24.57 7.40
C PRO A 29 38.02 25.55 8.42
N GLY A 30 38.60 25.58 9.62
CA GLY A 30 38.24 26.44 10.73
C GLY A 30 37.15 25.89 11.68
N ASP A 31 36.65 24.66 11.47
CA ASP A 31 35.63 24.01 12.31
C ASP A 31 35.51 22.49 12.00
N TYR A 32 34.58 21.78 12.64
CA TYR A 32 34.26 20.39 12.30
C TYR A 32 32.76 20.17 12.07
N ASP A 33 32.46 19.12 11.33
CA ASP A 33 31.11 18.65 11.05
C ASP A 33 30.92 17.21 11.55
N CYS A 34 29.68 16.78 11.79
CA CYS A 34 29.32 15.41 12.11
C CYS A 34 28.41 14.81 11.03
N ASP A 35 28.96 13.89 10.25
CA ASP A 35 28.19 13.10 9.30
C ASP A 35 27.41 12.00 10.03
N CYS A 36 26.08 12.07 10.01
CA CYS A 36 25.26 10.99 10.55
C CYS A 36 25.49 9.67 9.78
N ASP A 37 25.49 8.55 10.51
CA ASP A 37 25.44 7.23 9.89
C ASP A 37 24.21 7.11 8.98
N LYS A 38 24.27 6.26 7.94
CA LYS A 38 23.20 6.04 6.93
C LYS A 38 21.75 5.94 7.44
N SER A 39 21.54 5.63 8.72
CA SER A 39 20.21 5.50 9.33
C SER A 39 19.71 6.71 10.09
N TYR A 40 20.55 7.72 10.28
CA TYR A 40 20.26 8.92 11.06
C TYR A 40 20.40 10.15 10.18
N GLY A 41 19.58 11.15 10.46
CA GLY A 41 19.61 12.44 9.80
C GLY A 41 19.90 13.51 10.84
N LEU A 42 20.46 14.63 10.38
CA LEU A 42 20.65 15.80 11.24
C LEU A 42 19.26 16.35 11.60
N GLU A 43 18.97 16.43 12.91
CA GLU A 43 17.68 16.94 13.40
C GLU A 43 17.59 18.46 13.26
N ASN A 44 18.74 19.17 13.25
CA ASN A 44 18.85 20.62 13.13
C ASN A 44 20.13 21.03 12.36
N ASP A 45 20.19 22.29 11.93
CA ASP A 45 21.38 22.96 11.34
C ASP A 45 22.55 23.13 12.33
N ASP A 46 22.43 22.62 13.56
CA ASP A 46 23.51 22.64 14.56
C ASP A 46 24.53 21.51 14.34
N HIS A 47 24.30 20.59 13.38
CA HIS A 47 25.24 19.52 13.00
C HIS A 47 25.66 18.59 14.18
N ARG A 48 24.93 18.62 15.31
CA ARG A 48 25.32 17.99 16.59
C ARG A 48 24.31 16.97 17.11
N THR A 49 23.27 16.65 16.36
CA THR A 49 22.28 15.65 16.77
C THR A 49 21.82 14.82 15.59
N CYS A 50 22.14 13.53 15.63
CA CYS A 50 21.73 12.54 14.65
C CYS A 50 20.55 11.73 15.19
N LYS A 51 19.39 11.85 14.55
CA LYS A 51 18.17 11.16 14.97
C LYS A 51 17.56 10.40 13.79
N ARG A 52 16.89 9.29 14.10
CA ARG A 52 16.05 8.59 13.12
C ARG A 52 14.77 9.41 12.90
N PRO A 53 14.44 9.79 11.66
CA PRO A 53 13.21 10.52 11.38
C PRO A 53 12.02 9.64 11.74
N GLU A 54 11.04 10.24 12.40
CA GLU A 54 9.76 9.59 12.59
C GLU A 54 9.07 9.47 11.24
N CYS A 55 8.61 8.27 10.91
CA CYS A 55 7.97 7.96 9.63
C CYS A 55 6.51 7.52 9.80
N ASN A 56 5.98 7.58 11.03
CA ASN A 56 4.59 7.26 11.29
C ASN A 56 3.71 8.46 10.90
N GLN A 57 2.76 8.24 10.00
CA GLN A 57 1.91 9.31 9.48
C GLN A 57 0.44 8.90 9.49
N THR A 58 -0.43 9.89 9.72
CA THR A 58 -1.87 9.78 9.48
C THR A 58 -2.25 10.80 8.43
N LEU A 59 -2.87 10.33 7.36
CA LEU A 59 -3.16 11.09 6.14
C LEU A 59 -4.67 11.11 5.93
N THR A 60 -5.24 12.30 5.82
CA THR A 60 -6.69 12.50 5.68
C THR A 60 -7.09 13.14 4.35
N ASN A 61 -6.11 13.55 3.55
CA ASN A 61 -6.37 14.15 2.24
C ASN A 61 -6.88 13.08 1.27
N SER A 62 -7.67 13.51 0.28
CA SER A 62 -8.19 12.63 -0.77
C SER A 62 -7.11 12.12 -1.72
N SER A 63 -5.90 12.67 -1.68
CA SER A 63 -4.75 12.20 -2.45
C SER A 63 -3.46 12.68 -1.82
N GLY A 64 -2.37 11.98 -2.10
CA GLY A 64 -1.05 12.39 -1.67
C GLY A 64 0.02 11.38 -2.03
N ILE A 65 1.20 11.57 -1.45
CA ILE A 65 2.37 10.73 -1.68
C ILE A 65 2.81 10.15 -0.34
N ILE A 66 3.23 8.90 -0.34
CA ILE A 66 3.97 8.26 0.74
C ILE A 66 5.28 7.74 0.19
N SER A 67 6.32 7.77 1.01
CA SER A 67 7.63 7.29 0.60
C SER A 67 8.33 6.62 1.77
N SER A 68 9.20 5.66 1.49
CA SER A 68 10.11 5.13 2.49
C SER A 68 10.97 6.25 3.08
N PRO A 69 11.46 6.09 4.32
CA PRO A 69 12.34 7.09 4.92
C PRO A 69 13.55 7.41 4.03
N TYR A 70 13.88 8.69 3.92
CA TYR A 70 14.98 9.23 3.11
C TYR A 70 14.90 9.05 1.60
N TYR A 71 13.85 8.44 1.05
CA TYR A 71 13.65 8.37 -0.39
C TYR A 71 13.89 9.75 -1.04
N PRO A 72 14.66 9.86 -2.15
CA PRO A 72 15.16 8.78 -3.03
C PRO A 72 16.50 8.15 -2.59
N ARG A 73 16.94 8.35 -1.35
CA ARG A 73 18.07 7.63 -0.76
C ARG A 73 17.62 6.34 -0.08
N THR A 74 18.59 5.46 0.19
CA THR A 74 18.38 4.19 0.89
C THR A 74 17.66 4.39 2.22
N TYR A 75 16.62 3.59 2.46
CA TYR A 75 15.94 3.56 3.75
C TYR A 75 16.86 3.01 4.86
N TYR A 76 16.54 3.34 6.11
CA TYR A 76 17.31 2.88 7.25
C TYR A 76 16.94 1.45 7.69
N TYR A 77 17.91 0.69 8.22
CA TYR A 77 17.68 -0.66 8.75
C TYR A 77 16.80 -0.63 10.02
N GLN A 78 16.07 -1.69 10.32
CA GLN A 78 15.06 -1.77 11.39
C GLN A 78 14.01 -0.67 11.25
N ALA A 79 13.64 -0.33 10.01
CA ALA A 79 12.48 0.51 9.76
C ALA A 79 11.22 -0.19 10.25
N ASN A 80 10.38 0.58 10.93
CA ASN A 80 9.01 0.21 11.24
C ASN A 80 8.15 1.46 11.06
N CYS A 81 7.81 1.71 9.79
CA CYS A 81 7.11 2.89 9.36
C CYS A 81 5.66 2.57 9.08
N THR A 82 4.77 3.47 9.46
CA THR A 82 3.33 3.25 9.31
C THR A 82 2.66 4.45 8.67
N TRP A 83 1.73 4.18 7.76
CA TRP A 83 0.86 5.19 7.18
C TRP A 83 -0.58 4.74 7.35
N LEU A 84 -1.37 5.55 8.05
CA LEU A 84 -2.82 5.41 8.09
C LEU A 84 -3.45 6.42 7.14
N ILE A 85 -3.99 5.96 6.03
CA ILE A 85 -4.80 6.79 5.14
C ILE A 85 -6.27 6.62 5.54
N SER A 86 -6.94 7.72 5.88
CA SER A 86 -8.34 7.75 6.32
C SER A 86 -9.06 8.89 5.63
N VAL A 87 -9.85 8.56 4.61
CA VAL A 87 -10.58 9.53 3.78
C VAL A 87 -12.08 9.55 4.14
N GLU A 88 -12.86 10.39 3.45
CA GLU A 88 -14.31 10.49 3.65
C GLU A 88 -15.02 9.15 3.38
N GLU A 89 -16.05 8.84 4.17
CA GLU A 89 -16.86 7.63 4.03
C GLU A 89 -17.48 7.49 2.63
N GLY A 90 -17.65 6.25 2.17
CA GLY A 90 -18.14 5.96 0.82
C GLY A 90 -17.06 5.99 -0.28
N ASN A 91 -15.86 6.47 0.03
CA ASN A 91 -14.71 6.32 -0.87
C ASN A 91 -13.91 5.06 -0.59
N VAL A 92 -13.19 4.60 -1.61
CA VAL A 92 -12.10 3.63 -1.51
C VAL A 92 -10.77 4.32 -1.78
N ILE A 93 -9.66 3.73 -1.33
CA ILE A 93 -8.31 4.26 -1.52
C ILE A 93 -7.58 3.35 -2.50
N SER A 94 -7.09 3.92 -3.61
CA SER A 94 -6.14 3.27 -4.50
C SER A 94 -4.75 3.85 -4.29
N LEU A 95 -3.74 3.00 -4.36
CA LEU A 95 -2.33 3.36 -4.29
C LEU A 95 -1.56 2.67 -5.40
N ARG A 96 -0.65 3.42 -6.03
CA ARG A 96 0.35 2.87 -6.95
C ARG A 96 1.75 3.26 -6.52
N PHE A 97 2.72 2.40 -6.80
CA PHE A 97 4.13 2.75 -6.69
C PHE A 97 4.57 3.48 -7.95
N ASP A 98 5.15 4.66 -7.78
CA ASP A 98 5.87 5.35 -8.85
C ASP A 98 7.30 4.80 -8.94
N GLU A 99 7.88 4.43 -7.80
CA GLU A 99 9.18 3.74 -7.68
C GLU A 99 9.11 2.71 -6.55
N PHE A 100 9.72 1.54 -6.74
CA PHE A 100 9.75 0.48 -5.74
C PHE A 100 11.01 -0.39 -5.88
N ASN A 101 11.86 -0.34 -4.85
CA ASN A 101 13.06 -1.14 -4.73
C ASN A 101 13.33 -1.39 -3.24
N THR A 102 12.98 -2.57 -2.75
CA THR A 102 13.29 -3.03 -1.39
C THR A 102 14.13 -4.30 -1.43
N GLY A 103 14.73 -4.63 -0.29
CA GLY A 103 15.38 -5.90 -0.08
C GLY A 103 14.42 -7.09 -0.21
N PRO A 104 14.94 -8.33 -0.07
CA PRO A 104 14.17 -9.54 -0.32
C PRO A 104 12.99 -9.71 0.64
N PHE A 105 11.90 -10.33 0.14
CA PHE A 105 10.62 -10.51 0.83
C PHE A 105 10.70 -10.93 2.29
N LEU A 106 11.62 -11.83 2.65
CA LEU A 106 11.76 -12.36 4.01
C LEU A 106 12.30 -11.32 5.01
N TYR A 107 12.94 -10.27 4.52
CA TYR A 107 13.70 -9.30 5.29
C TYR A 107 13.01 -7.93 5.26
N ASP A 108 12.76 -7.44 4.05
CA ASP A 108 12.16 -6.12 3.82
C ASP A 108 10.85 -6.27 3.07
N TYR A 109 9.80 -5.63 3.56
CA TYR A 109 8.49 -5.71 2.92
C TYR A 109 7.57 -4.56 3.33
N VAL A 110 6.66 -4.22 2.43
CA VAL A 110 5.53 -3.33 2.67
C VAL A 110 4.26 -4.16 2.74
N MET A 111 3.53 -3.99 3.84
CA MET A 111 2.28 -4.69 4.12
C MET A 111 1.11 -3.71 4.06
N PHE A 112 0.03 -4.13 3.41
CA PHE A 112 -1.17 -3.33 3.20
C PHE A 112 -2.37 -3.99 3.87
N TYR A 113 -3.20 -3.21 4.54
CA TYR A 113 -4.33 -3.70 5.33
C TYR A 113 -5.61 -2.89 5.08
N ASN A 114 -6.74 -3.61 4.97
CA ASN A 114 -8.11 -3.08 4.83
C ASN A 114 -8.68 -2.61 6.16
N GLY A 115 -8.11 -1.54 6.71
CA GLY A 115 -8.56 -0.99 7.99
C GLY A 115 -7.59 0.04 8.55
N ARG A 116 -7.63 0.21 9.87
CA ARG A 116 -6.88 1.27 10.58
C ARG A 116 -5.58 0.80 11.23
N ASN A 117 -5.29 -0.51 11.25
CA ASN A 117 -4.14 -1.09 11.92
C ASN A 117 -3.85 -2.52 11.39
N THR A 118 -2.84 -3.16 11.96
CA THR A 118 -2.34 -4.49 11.58
C THR A 118 -3.26 -5.66 11.93
N LEU A 119 -4.34 -5.44 12.68
CA LEU A 119 -5.35 -6.47 12.99
C LEU A 119 -6.39 -6.61 11.86
N ALA A 120 -6.41 -5.68 10.92
CA ALA A 120 -7.32 -5.70 9.80
C ALA A 120 -6.93 -6.75 8.75
N LYS A 121 -7.86 -7.04 7.82
CA LYS A 121 -7.62 -7.97 6.71
C LYS A 121 -6.44 -7.50 5.85
N ILE A 122 -5.50 -8.39 5.55
CA ILE A 122 -4.35 -8.10 4.68
C ILE A 122 -4.84 -7.98 3.23
N ILE A 123 -4.44 -6.90 2.57
CA ILE A 123 -4.59 -6.69 1.12
C ILE A 123 -3.45 -7.42 0.39
N GLY A 124 -2.21 -7.19 0.84
CA GLY A 124 -1.03 -7.81 0.23
C GLY A 124 0.27 -7.46 0.95
N ARG A 125 1.31 -8.23 0.61
CA ARG A 125 2.69 -8.05 1.08
C ARG A 125 3.61 -7.98 -0.14
N TYR A 126 4.43 -6.94 -0.21
CA TYR A 126 5.22 -6.64 -1.38
C TYR A 126 6.68 -6.34 -1.03
N SER A 127 7.60 -6.74 -1.91
CA SER A 127 9.05 -6.56 -1.77
C SER A 127 9.77 -6.74 -3.11
N GLY A 128 11.01 -6.30 -3.22
CA GLY A 128 11.81 -6.43 -4.44
C GLY A 128 11.64 -5.20 -5.33
N THR A 129 11.48 -5.41 -6.64
CA THR A 129 11.39 -4.33 -7.63
C THR A 129 9.95 -4.02 -8.05
N LEU A 130 9.75 -2.90 -8.74
CA LEU A 130 8.45 -2.46 -9.24
C LEU A 130 7.70 -3.51 -10.09
N GLU A 131 8.40 -4.42 -10.76
CA GLU A 131 7.77 -5.49 -11.55
C GLU A 131 7.10 -6.57 -10.68
N ALA A 132 7.50 -6.69 -9.41
CA ALA A 132 6.97 -7.68 -8.48
C ALA A 132 5.73 -7.18 -7.72
N VAL A 133 5.26 -5.96 -7.98
CA VAL A 133 4.11 -5.36 -7.31
C VAL A 133 2.94 -5.13 -8.28
N PRO A 134 1.68 -5.24 -7.82
CA PRO A 134 0.53 -4.89 -8.65
C PRO A 134 0.57 -3.44 -9.08
N HIS A 135 -0.02 -3.15 -10.24
CA HIS A 135 -0.16 -1.79 -10.75
C HIS A 135 -0.89 -0.86 -9.77
N ILE A 136 -1.96 -1.37 -9.15
CA ILE A 136 -2.76 -0.69 -8.13
C ILE A 136 -3.02 -1.64 -6.97
N ILE A 137 -2.90 -1.09 -5.76
CA ILE A 137 -3.30 -1.72 -4.50
C ILE A 137 -4.47 -0.92 -3.97
N ARG A 138 -5.61 -1.58 -3.75
CA ARG A 138 -6.86 -0.90 -3.40
C ARG A 138 -7.46 -1.42 -2.11
N SER A 139 -8.03 -0.51 -1.32
CA SER A 139 -8.79 -0.86 -0.12
C SER A 139 -10.24 -1.22 -0.41
N ASP A 140 -10.87 -1.92 0.54
CA ASP A 140 -12.30 -2.27 0.51
C ASP A 140 -13.18 -1.09 1.00
N GLY A 141 -12.59 -0.07 1.63
CA GLY A 141 -13.31 1.08 2.18
C GLY A 141 -12.43 2.32 2.35
N ASN A 142 -12.86 3.26 3.18
CA ASN A 142 -12.24 4.58 3.31
C ASN A 142 -10.98 4.63 4.21
N THR A 143 -10.48 3.47 4.63
CA THR A 143 -9.25 3.37 5.43
C THR A 143 -8.30 2.32 4.85
N MET A 144 -7.02 2.68 4.76
CA MET A 144 -5.92 1.80 4.40
C MET A 144 -4.77 2.00 5.37
N PHE A 145 -4.31 0.93 5.99
CA PHE A 145 -3.14 0.94 6.86
C PHE A 145 -1.97 0.27 6.13
N ILE A 146 -0.81 0.92 6.15
CA ILE A 146 0.39 0.51 5.43
C ILE A 146 1.51 0.41 6.45
N ASN A 147 2.27 -0.68 6.41
CA ASN A 147 3.42 -0.87 7.29
C ASN A 147 4.64 -1.33 6.50
N PHE A 148 5.71 -0.54 6.56
CA PHE A 148 7.00 -0.90 5.99
C PHE A 148 7.93 -1.38 7.10
N ILE A 149 8.42 -2.61 6.94
CA ILE A 149 9.42 -3.23 7.82
C ILE A 149 10.70 -3.45 7.03
N SER A 150 11.84 -3.16 7.65
CA SER A 150 13.16 -3.56 7.14
C SER A 150 13.95 -4.37 8.16
N ASP A 151 14.93 -5.14 7.68
CA ASP A 151 15.79 -5.98 8.49
C ASP A 151 16.86 -5.21 9.29
N ALA A 152 17.71 -5.93 10.02
CA ALA A 152 18.79 -5.35 10.81
C ALA A 152 20.10 -5.12 10.03
N LEU A 153 20.13 -5.33 8.71
CA LEU A 153 21.34 -5.18 7.92
C LEU A 153 21.58 -3.71 7.56
N LYS A 154 22.67 -3.16 8.12
CA LYS A 154 23.05 -1.75 7.94
C LYS A 154 23.50 -1.38 6.50
N TYR A 155 23.76 -2.37 5.65
CA TYR A 155 24.44 -2.19 4.35
C TYR A 155 23.57 -2.55 3.15
N SER A 156 22.28 -2.21 3.18
CA SER A 156 21.42 -2.22 2.00
C SER A 156 21.77 -1.07 1.04
N ASN A 157 21.49 -1.28 -0.25
CA ASN A 157 21.65 -0.30 -1.33
C ASN A 157 20.33 0.02 -2.03
N GLU A 158 19.24 -0.59 -1.58
CA GLU A 158 17.89 -0.43 -2.09
C GLU A 158 17.34 0.94 -1.68
N LEU A 159 16.84 1.70 -2.67
CA LEU A 159 16.42 3.10 -2.49
C LEU A 159 15.06 3.24 -1.80
N GLY A 160 14.33 2.13 -1.62
CA GLY A 160 13.00 2.10 -1.04
C GLY A 160 11.92 2.40 -2.08
N PHE A 161 10.91 3.17 -1.67
CA PHE A 161 9.74 3.38 -2.51
C PHE A 161 9.19 4.80 -2.43
N ASN A 162 8.49 5.19 -3.50
CA ASN A 162 7.63 6.34 -3.56
C ASN A 162 6.30 5.91 -4.20
N ALA A 163 5.20 6.26 -3.56
CA ALA A 163 3.88 5.84 -3.98
C ALA A 163 2.88 7.00 -3.90
N THR A 164 2.03 7.06 -4.89
CA THR A 164 0.92 8.02 -4.96
C THR A 164 -0.38 7.30 -4.60
N TYR A 165 -1.16 7.90 -3.69
CA TYR A 165 -2.49 7.44 -3.34
C TYR A 165 -3.55 8.46 -3.71
N PHE A 166 -4.76 7.98 -3.96
CA PHE A 166 -5.94 8.80 -4.20
C PHE A 166 -7.21 8.04 -3.80
N SER A 167 -8.20 8.80 -3.33
CA SER A 167 -9.52 8.31 -2.97
C SER A 167 -10.53 8.62 -4.06
N HIS A 168 -11.46 7.72 -4.26
CA HIS A 168 -12.56 7.91 -5.20
C HIS A 168 -13.77 7.09 -4.76
N SER A 169 -14.96 7.56 -5.13
CA SER A 169 -16.20 6.83 -4.96
C SER A 169 -16.44 5.97 -6.20
N CYS A 170 -16.54 4.65 -6.05
CA CYS A 170 -16.99 3.80 -7.15
C CYS A 170 -18.51 3.80 -7.14
N ARG A 171 -19.11 4.45 -8.14
CA ARG A 171 -20.56 4.36 -8.34
C ARG A 171 -20.95 2.91 -8.65
N ASP A 172 -22.20 2.56 -8.33
CA ASP A 172 -22.77 1.28 -8.74
C ASP A 172 -22.59 1.08 -10.25
N SER A 173 -22.13 -0.12 -10.64
CA SER A 173 -21.79 -0.48 -12.03
C SER A 173 -20.56 0.20 -12.63
N MET A 174 -19.67 0.80 -11.83
CA MET A 174 -18.35 1.24 -12.30
C MET A 174 -17.22 0.36 -11.73
N PHE A 175 -16.17 0.15 -12.52
CA PHE A 175 -15.00 -0.64 -12.16
C PHE A 175 -13.69 -0.06 -12.72
N GLY A 176 -12.60 -0.73 -12.42
CA GLY A 176 -11.26 -0.38 -12.86
C GLY A 176 -10.52 0.48 -11.84
N ASP A 177 -9.24 0.73 -12.12
CA ASP A 177 -8.29 1.39 -11.21
C ASP A 177 -8.74 2.77 -10.72
N THR A 178 -9.55 3.46 -11.54
CA THR A 178 -10.13 4.79 -11.28
C THR A 178 -11.65 4.79 -11.19
N CYS A 179 -12.29 3.61 -11.17
CA CYS A 179 -13.75 3.46 -11.22
C CYS A 179 -14.43 4.30 -12.31
N SER A 180 -13.79 4.34 -13.49
CA SER A 180 -14.26 5.07 -14.67
C SER A 180 -14.74 4.15 -15.79
N GLU A 181 -14.54 2.83 -15.66
CA GLU A 181 -15.02 1.83 -16.60
C GLU A 181 -16.41 1.35 -16.19
N TYR A 182 -17.28 1.06 -17.16
CA TYR A 182 -18.67 0.70 -16.88
C TYR A 182 -18.89 -0.81 -16.99
N CYS A 183 -19.46 -1.42 -15.95
CA CYS A 183 -19.84 -2.83 -15.97
C CYS A 183 -21.10 -3.01 -16.81
N HIS A 184 -20.99 -3.78 -17.90
CA HIS A 184 -22.11 -4.12 -18.78
C HIS A 184 -23.04 -5.20 -18.18
N CYS A 185 -23.41 -5.07 -16.91
CA CYS A 185 -24.27 -6.01 -16.20
C CYS A 185 -25.76 -5.70 -16.42
N ASN A 186 -26.60 -6.74 -16.38
CA ASN A 186 -28.06 -6.57 -16.31
C ASN A 186 -28.46 -5.99 -14.94
N SER A 187 -28.97 -4.76 -14.92
CA SER A 187 -29.30 -4.05 -13.67
C SER A 187 -30.40 -4.72 -12.83
N LYS A 188 -31.26 -5.56 -13.42
CA LYS A 188 -32.33 -6.27 -12.69
C LYS A 188 -31.81 -7.55 -12.03
N ASN A 189 -30.89 -8.23 -12.69
CA ASN A 189 -30.47 -9.60 -12.35
C ASN A 189 -29.08 -9.67 -11.72
N THR A 190 -28.39 -8.55 -11.63
CA THR A 190 -27.08 -8.43 -10.98
C THR A 190 -27.25 -8.12 -9.50
N GLN A 191 -26.52 -8.83 -8.66
CA GLN A 191 -26.42 -8.56 -7.23
C GLN A 191 -25.50 -7.36 -6.97
N TYR A 192 -24.28 -7.39 -7.54
CA TYR A 192 -23.36 -6.24 -7.58
C TYR A 192 -22.35 -6.43 -8.72
N CYS A 193 -21.71 -5.33 -9.15
CA CYS A 193 -20.52 -5.41 -9.99
C CYS A 193 -19.27 -5.33 -9.11
N ASP A 194 -18.31 -6.23 -9.33
CA ASP A 194 -16.98 -6.12 -8.73
C ASP A 194 -16.29 -4.86 -9.26
N ASN A 195 -16.09 -3.88 -8.38
CA ASN A 195 -15.51 -2.59 -8.71
C ASN A 195 -14.00 -2.64 -8.97
N ILE A 196 -13.32 -3.79 -8.82
CA ILE A 196 -11.93 -3.99 -9.27
C ILE A 196 -11.95 -4.53 -10.70
N LYS A 197 -12.62 -5.66 -10.91
CA LYS A 197 -12.51 -6.46 -12.13
C LYS A 197 -13.58 -6.18 -13.18
N GLY A 198 -14.67 -5.53 -12.81
CA GLY A 198 -15.83 -5.35 -13.67
C GLY A 198 -16.70 -6.60 -13.82
N GLU A 199 -16.48 -7.61 -12.98
CA GLU A 199 -17.21 -8.88 -13.03
C GLU A 199 -18.61 -8.71 -12.41
N CYS A 200 -19.64 -9.13 -13.15
CA CYS A 200 -21.02 -9.10 -12.66
C CYS A 200 -21.29 -10.31 -11.77
N VAL A 201 -21.62 -10.07 -10.50
CA VAL A 201 -22.10 -11.12 -9.60
C VAL A 201 -23.60 -11.23 -9.74
N CYS A 202 -24.08 -12.35 -10.28
CA CYS A 202 -25.49 -12.54 -10.59
C CYS A 202 -26.31 -12.91 -9.35
N LYS A 203 -27.58 -12.49 -9.32
CA LYS A 203 -28.56 -12.99 -8.35
C LYS A 203 -28.78 -14.49 -8.56
N LEU A 204 -29.27 -15.18 -7.53
CA LEU A 204 -29.70 -16.58 -7.63
C LEU A 204 -30.69 -16.74 -8.81
N GLY A 205 -30.54 -17.81 -9.58
CA GLY A 205 -31.31 -18.05 -10.80
C GLY A 205 -30.71 -17.42 -12.08
N TRP A 206 -29.61 -16.67 -11.99
CA TRP A 206 -28.97 -16.03 -13.15
C TRP A 206 -27.49 -16.39 -13.25
N LYS A 207 -26.97 -16.43 -14.48
CA LYS A 207 -25.57 -16.78 -14.78
C LYS A 207 -25.01 -15.94 -15.93
N GLY A 208 -23.75 -16.23 -16.26
CA GLY A 208 -23.01 -15.54 -17.31
C GLY A 208 -22.26 -14.33 -16.77
N ASN A 209 -21.40 -13.75 -17.60
CA ASN A 209 -20.55 -12.60 -17.27
C ASN A 209 -21.33 -11.27 -17.16
N THR A 210 -22.59 -11.26 -17.61
CA THR A 210 -23.44 -10.07 -17.72
C THR A 210 -24.81 -10.25 -17.04
N CYS A 211 -25.09 -11.43 -16.49
CA CYS A 211 -26.34 -11.79 -15.80
C CYS A 211 -27.61 -11.64 -16.66
N PHE A 212 -27.49 -11.77 -17.98
CA PHE A 212 -28.65 -11.88 -18.88
C PHE A 212 -29.14 -13.31 -19.02
N ASP A 213 -28.31 -14.30 -18.74
CA ASP A 213 -28.64 -15.70 -18.94
C ASP A 213 -29.33 -16.26 -17.70
N ASP A 214 -30.53 -16.78 -17.90
CA ASP A 214 -31.27 -17.51 -16.90
C ASP A 214 -30.64 -18.89 -16.62
N VAL A 215 -30.64 -19.31 -15.36
CA VAL A 215 -30.16 -20.64 -14.94
C VAL A 215 -31.31 -21.60 -15.09
N ASN A 216 -31.18 -22.58 -16.00
CA ASN A 216 -32.18 -23.64 -16.07
C ASN A 216 -32.04 -24.64 -14.91
N GLU A 217 -32.86 -24.50 -13.86
CA GLU A 217 -32.81 -25.39 -12.70
C GLU A 217 -33.31 -26.81 -13.00
N CYS A 218 -33.99 -27.02 -14.13
CA CYS A 218 -34.47 -28.34 -14.54
C CYS A 218 -33.38 -29.21 -15.23
N LEU A 219 -32.20 -28.65 -15.55
CA LEU A 219 -31.18 -29.31 -16.39
C LEU A 219 -29.82 -29.58 -15.71
N GLY A 220 -29.69 -29.53 -14.36
CA GLY A 220 -28.39 -29.67 -13.69
C GLY A 220 -28.41 -30.18 -12.23
N THR A 221 -27.22 -30.23 -11.60
CA THR A 221 -26.97 -30.73 -10.23
C THR A 221 -27.55 -29.87 -9.10
N ASN A 222 -28.07 -28.69 -9.41
CA ASN A 222 -28.97 -27.94 -8.52
C ASN A 222 -30.39 -28.49 -8.72
N ASN A 223 -30.64 -29.70 -8.22
CA ASN A 223 -31.90 -30.41 -8.41
C ASN A 223 -33.09 -29.49 -8.09
N ALA A 224 -33.88 -29.14 -9.11
CA ALA A 224 -35.23 -28.67 -8.90
C ALA A 224 -35.96 -29.64 -7.95
N LEU A 225 -36.31 -29.16 -6.76
CA LEU A 225 -37.02 -29.95 -5.74
C LEU A 225 -38.51 -29.95 -6.07
N CYS A 226 -38.90 -30.65 -7.13
CA CYS A 226 -40.29 -30.82 -7.49
C CYS A 226 -40.92 -32.02 -6.74
N PRO A 227 -42.15 -31.87 -6.20
CA PRO A 227 -42.89 -32.97 -5.59
C PRO A 227 -43.10 -34.15 -6.56
N MET A 228 -43.34 -35.35 -6.01
CA MET A 228 -43.68 -36.52 -6.83
C MET A 228 -44.93 -36.25 -7.69
N ASN A 229 -44.88 -36.66 -8.96
CA ASN A 229 -45.89 -36.40 -10.00
C ASN A 229 -46.02 -34.94 -10.42
N SER A 230 -44.93 -34.18 -10.39
CA SER A 230 -44.89 -32.85 -11.00
C SER A 230 -43.70 -32.71 -11.94
N ASP A 231 -43.93 -32.01 -13.05
CA ASP A 231 -42.94 -31.68 -14.05
C ASP A 231 -42.30 -30.31 -13.73
N CYS A 232 -40.98 -30.24 -13.87
CA CYS A 232 -40.23 -29.01 -13.70
C CYS A 232 -40.40 -28.11 -14.93
N HIS A 233 -40.84 -26.87 -14.70
CA HIS A 233 -40.91 -25.82 -15.69
C HIS A 233 -39.96 -24.69 -15.32
N ASN A 234 -39.00 -24.44 -16.20
CA ASN A 234 -38.07 -23.34 -16.04
C ASN A 234 -38.77 -21.98 -16.23
N THR A 235 -38.46 -21.02 -15.38
CA THR A 235 -39.00 -19.65 -15.40
C THR A 235 -37.86 -18.64 -15.27
N ASP A 236 -38.07 -17.38 -15.62
CA ASP A 236 -37.01 -16.38 -15.46
C ASP A 236 -36.63 -16.18 -13.98
N GLY A 237 -35.40 -16.52 -13.63
CA GLY A 237 -34.82 -16.42 -12.30
C GLY A 237 -35.20 -17.55 -11.35
N GLY A 238 -35.77 -18.66 -11.84
CA GLY A 238 -36.18 -19.79 -11.00
C GLY A 238 -36.96 -20.87 -11.75
N TYR A 239 -37.65 -21.72 -11.01
CA TYR A 239 -38.49 -22.76 -11.60
C TYR A 239 -39.82 -22.92 -10.87
N GLU A 240 -40.80 -23.49 -11.57
CA GLU A 240 -42.08 -23.92 -11.01
C GLU A 240 -42.31 -25.41 -11.28
N CYS A 241 -43.08 -26.06 -10.41
CA CYS A 241 -43.45 -27.47 -10.57
C CYS A 241 -44.94 -27.53 -10.91
N ARG A 242 -45.29 -28.14 -12.03
CA ARG A 242 -46.69 -28.28 -12.48
C ARG A 242 -47.10 -29.76 -12.40
N CYS A 243 -48.31 -30.01 -11.91
CA CYS A 243 -48.89 -31.34 -11.80
C CYS A 243 -49.60 -31.78 -13.09
#